data_AF-A0A840XHL6-F1
#
_entry.id   AF-A0A840XHL6-F1
#
_cell.length_a   1.000
_cell.length_b   1.000
_cell.length_c   1.000
_cell.angle_alpha   90.00
_cell.angle_beta   90.00
_cell.angle_gamma   90.00
#
_symmetry.space_group_name_H-M   'P 1'
#
loop_
_entity.id
_entity.type
_entity.pdbx_description
1 polymer ?
#
loop_
_entity_poly.entity_id
_entity_poly.type
_entity_poly.pdbx_seq_one_letter_code
_entity_poly.pdbx_strand_id
1 'polypeptide(L)'
;MTVWIPLILLALAALLPLGAAVLRPRAARGRREADVALYRAQLAELDREREAGRLDEAGHRAARVEVQRRLIAAADAAEEEASAARSPALLVALVPLIAAGAAGLYLLRGTPGMPSAPYDMRAEALARDEQILATLRERLAGLDPRSEQARQGWVLLGNAERSRGRADAAIAAWTRAIEARFDAGLAGDIAEMEIARGAPERAAGWITRGLAEDPGDPRLRFLAGLVEAESGRPANARALWQALLNESPPDAPWRGLLERRLTGLP
;
A
#
# COMPACT_ATOMS: atom_id res chain seq x y z
N MET A 1 -27.85 8.72 8.09
CA MET A 1 -28.31 7.35 7.75
C MET A 1 -28.93 7.25 6.35
N THR A 2 -29.44 8.33 5.77
CA THR A 2 -30.10 8.35 4.44
C THR A 2 -29.18 8.12 3.24
N VAL A 3 -27.88 8.41 3.34
CA VAL A 3 -26.91 8.26 2.22
C VAL A 3 -26.52 6.80 1.96
N TRP A 4 -26.64 5.93 2.96
CA TRP A 4 -26.27 4.52 2.83
C TRP A 4 -27.25 3.73 1.95
N ILE A 5 -28.54 4.08 2.01
CA ILE A 5 -29.59 3.42 1.23
C ILE A 5 -29.35 3.54 -0.29
N PRO A 6 -29.15 4.75 -0.86
CA PRO A 6 -28.86 4.88 -2.29
C PRO A 6 -27.51 4.26 -2.69
N LEU A 7 -26.50 4.29 -1.82
CA LEU A 7 -25.20 3.64 -2.08
C LEU A 7 -25.32 2.12 -2.15
N ILE A 8 -26.07 1.50 -1.23
CA ILE A 8 -26.32 0.05 -1.22
C ILE A 8 -27.12 -0.35 -2.47
N LEU A 9 -28.16 0.41 -2.82
CA LEU A 9 -28.95 0.17 -4.03
C LEU A 9 -28.10 0.29 -5.30
N LEU A 10 -27.24 1.31 -5.39
CA LEU A 10 -26.33 1.49 -6.51
C LEU A 10 -25.31 0.34 -6.62
N ALA A 11 -24.74 -0.10 -5.49
CA ALA A 11 -23.82 -1.22 -5.45
C ALA A 11 -24.49 -2.54 -5.89
N LEU A 12 -25.70 -2.80 -5.41
CA LEU A 12 -26.51 -3.96 -5.84
C LEU A 12 -26.83 -3.90 -7.33
N ALA A 13 -27.25 -2.74 -7.84
CA ALA A 13 -27.54 -2.56 -9.26
C ALA A 13 -26.30 -2.78 -10.14
N ALA A 14 -25.12 -2.31 -9.70
CA ALA A 14 -23.86 -2.50 -10.41
C ALA A 14 -23.39 -3.97 -10.41
N LEU A 15 -23.66 -4.72 -9.34
CA LEU A 15 -23.27 -6.14 -9.21
C LEU A 15 -24.26 -7.11 -9.84
N LEU A 16 -25.51 -6.69 -10.07
CA LEU A 16 -26.58 -7.49 -10.67
C LEU A 16 -26.19 -8.13 -12.03
N PRO A 17 -25.61 -7.43 -13.01
CA PRO A 17 -25.19 -8.04 -14.28
C PRO A 17 -24.04 -9.04 -14.11
N LEU A 18 -23.14 -8.82 -13.15
CA LEU A 18 -22.05 -9.75 -12.84
C LEU A 18 -22.58 -11.02 -12.19
N GLY A 19 -23.48 -10.89 -11.21
CA GLY A 19 -24.16 -12.02 -10.59
C GLY A 19 -24.97 -12.82 -11.60
N ALA A 20 -25.73 -12.14 -12.47
CA ALA A 20 -26.46 -12.76 -13.56
C ALA A 20 -25.54 -13.51 -14.54
N ALA A 21 -24.37 -12.95 -14.88
CA ALA A 21 -23.40 -13.59 -15.78
C ALA A 21 -22.71 -14.81 -15.16
N VAL A 22 -22.41 -14.77 -13.86
CA VAL A 22 -21.78 -15.87 -13.11
C VAL A 22 -22.77 -17.02 -12.87
N LEU A 23 -24.05 -16.70 -12.65
CA LEU A 23 -25.12 -17.67 -12.41
C LEU A 23 -25.76 -18.19 -13.71
N ARG A 24 -25.53 -17.52 -14.86
CA ARG A 24 -26.05 -17.99 -16.14
C ARG A 24 -25.37 -19.31 -16.50
N PRO A 25 -26.12 -20.39 -16.76
CA PRO A 25 -25.53 -21.58 -17.34
C PRO A 25 -24.82 -21.17 -18.63
N ARG A 26 -23.51 -21.44 -18.75
CA ARG A 26 -22.82 -21.30 -20.05
C ARG A 26 -23.64 -22.08 -21.06
N ALA A 27 -23.96 -21.45 -22.20
CA ALA A 27 -24.85 -22.00 -23.23
C ALA A 27 -24.24 -23.25 -23.92
N ALA A 28 -24.11 -24.34 -23.18
CA ALA A 28 -23.73 -25.65 -23.68
C ALA A 28 -24.81 -26.18 -24.64
N ARG A 29 -26.07 -25.73 -24.48
CA ARG A 29 -27.21 -26.15 -25.31
C ARG A 29 -27.09 -25.68 -26.76
N GLY A 30 -26.77 -24.41 -27.00
CA GLY A 30 -26.64 -23.86 -28.36
C GLY A 30 -25.42 -24.40 -29.13
N ARG A 31 -24.33 -24.71 -28.43
CA ARG A 31 -23.13 -25.32 -29.04
C ARG A 31 -23.40 -26.77 -29.44
N ARG A 32 -24.02 -27.56 -28.55
CA ARG A 32 -24.43 -28.95 -28.83
C ARG A 32 -25.41 -29.05 -30.01
N GLU A 33 -26.39 -28.14 -30.10
CA GLU A 33 -27.34 -28.14 -31.22
C GLU A 33 -26.67 -27.82 -32.57
N ALA A 34 -25.72 -26.88 -32.59
CA ALA A 34 -24.93 -26.55 -33.78
C ALA A 34 -23.99 -27.69 -34.20
N ASP A 35 -23.32 -28.35 -33.24
CA ASP A 35 -22.43 -29.48 -33.51
C ASP A 35 -23.21 -30.67 -34.08
N VAL A 36 -24.38 -31.00 -33.51
CA VAL A 36 -25.26 -32.06 -34.02
C VAL A 36 -25.76 -31.75 -35.44
N ALA A 37 -26.09 -30.49 -35.73
CA ALA A 37 -26.50 -30.07 -37.07
C ALA A 37 -25.36 -30.22 -38.09
N LEU A 38 -24.13 -29.88 -37.71
CA LEU A 38 -22.93 -30.06 -38.54
C LEU A 38 -22.68 -31.54 -38.86
N TYR A 39 -22.72 -32.42 -37.87
CA TYR A 39 -22.51 -33.85 -38.07
C TYR A 39 -23.62 -34.49 -38.93
N ARG A 40 -24.87 -34.04 -38.79
CA ARG A 40 -25.98 -34.47 -39.68
C ARG A 40 -25.74 -34.04 -41.12
N ALA A 41 -25.25 -32.82 -41.34
CA ALA A 41 -24.91 -32.33 -42.68
C ALA A 41 -23.77 -33.15 -43.31
N GLN A 42 -22.76 -33.55 -42.52
CA GLN A 42 -21.68 -34.42 -42.98
C GLN A 42 -22.16 -35.80 -43.42
N LEU A 43 -23.08 -36.42 -42.65
CA LEU A 43 -23.66 -37.71 -43.04
C LEU A 43 -24.48 -37.59 -44.34
N ALA A 44 -25.26 -36.51 -44.49
CA ALA A 44 -26.02 -36.26 -45.70
C ALA A 44 -25.13 -35.99 -46.93
N GLU A 45 -23.96 -35.37 -46.75
CA GLU A 45 -22.98 -35.20 -47.82
C GLU A 45 -22.40 -36.55 -48.26
N LEU A 46 -22.04 -37.43 -47.32
CA LEU A 46 -21.56 -38.77 -47.62
C LEU A 46 -22.63 -39.60 -48.38
N ASP A 47 -23.91 -39.42 -48.05
CA ASP A 47 -25.03 -40.05 -48.74
C ASP A 47 -25.13 -39.53 -50.20
N ARG A 48 -24.98 -38.21 -50.41
CA ARG A 48 -24.98 -37.58 -51.75
C ARG A 48 -23.77 -38.00 -52.60
N GLU A 49 -22.58 -38.15 -52.01
CA GLU A 49 -21.39 -38.58 -52.74
C GLU A 49 -21.47 -40.03 -53.22
N ARG A 50 -22.13 -40.88 -52.43
CA ARG A 50 -22.45 -42.26 -52.81
C ARG A 50 -23.45 -42.30 -53.96
N GLU A 51 -24.53 -41.50 -53.87
CA GLU A 51 -25.54 -41.40 -54.93
C GLU A 51 -24.96 -40.84 -56.24
N ALA A 52 -24.01 -39.91 -56.14
CA ALA A 52 -23.31 -39.34 -57.29
C ALA A 52 -22.20 -40.24 -57.87
N GLY A 53 -22.00 -41.44 -57.30
CA GLY A 53 -21.00 -42.42 -57.75
C GLY A 53 -19.55 -42.02 -57.48
N ARG A 54 -19.31 -41.00 -56.65
CA ARG A 54 -17.94 -40.55 -56.26
C ARG A 54 -17.36 -41.38 -55.12
N LEU A 55 -18.22 -42.05 -54.35
CA LEU A 55 -17.85 -42.89 -53.22
C LEU A 55 -18.43 -44.29 -53.40
N ASP A 56 -17.61 -45.32 -53.22
CA ASP A 56 -18.06 -46.71 -53.27
C ASP A 56 -18.79 -47.11 -51.97
N GLU A 57 -19.55 -48.20 -52.02
CA GLU A 57 -20.39 -48.63 -50.89
C GLU A 57 -19.54 -49.03 -49.65
N ALA A 58 -18.33 -49.54 -49.87
CA ALA A 58 -17.41 -49.87 -48.78
C ALA A 58 -16.82 -48.61 -48.12
N GLY A 59 -16.37 -47.63 -48.91
CA GLY A 59 -15.88 -46.34 -48.44
C GLY A 59 -16.95 -45.52 -47.73
N HIS A 60 -18.19 -45.55 -48.23
CA HIS A 60 -19.33 -44.91 -47.58
C HIS A 60 -19.61 -45.44 -46.17
N ARG A 61 -19.67 -46.78 -46.01
CA ARG A 61 -19.87 -47.39 -44.69
C ARG A 61 -18.73 -47.08 -43.73
N ALA A 62 -17.48 -47.15 -44.19
CA ALA A 62 -16.31 -46.82 -43.37
C ALA A 62 -16.33 -45.35 -42.91
N ALA A 63 -16.65 -44.42 -43.83
CA ALA A 63 -16.73 -42.99 -43.52
C ALA A 63 -17.85 -42.66 -42.53
N ARG A 64 -19.04 -43.27 -42.68
CA ARG A 64 -20.15 -43.08 -41.72
C ARG A 64 -19.78 -43.56 -40.31
N VAL A 65 -19.13 -44.70 -40.20
CA VAL A 65 -18.70 -45.25 -38.89
C VAL A 65 -17.66 -44.34 -38.23
N GLU A 66 -16.70 -43.80 -39.00
CA GLU A 66 -15.71 -42.86 -38.48
C GLU A 66 -16.35 -41.54 -37.99
N VAL A 67 -17.31 -40.98 -38.73
CA VAL A 67 -18.05 -39.78 -38.32
C VAL A 67 -18.88 -40.04 -37.06
N GLN A 68 -19.56 -41.18 -36.98
CA GLN A 68 -20.32 -41.58 -35.78
C GLN A 68 -19.41 -41.77 -34.57
N ARG A 69 -18.23 -42.38 -34.76
CA ARG A 69 -17.24 -42.55 -33.69
C ARG A 69 -16.73 -41.20 -33.18
N ARG A 70 -16.45 -40.24 -34.08
CA ARG A 70 -16.04 -38.88 -33.69
C ARG A 70 -17.11 -38.13 -32.93
N LEU A 71 -18.39 -38.31 -33.30
CA LEU A 71 -19.52 -37.71 -32.59
C LEU A 71 -19.58 -38.19 -31.13
N ILE A 72 -19.42 -39.50 -30.90
CA ILE A 72 -19.44 -40.08 -29.55
C ILE A 72 -18.23 -39.57 -28.75
N ALA A 73 -17.03 -39.64 -29.31
CA ALA A 73 -15.82 -39.17 -28.62
C ALA A 73 -15.88 -37.66 -28.27
N ALA A 74 -16.47 -36.83 -29.14
CA ALA A 74 -16.68 -35.42 -28.87
C ALA A 74 -17.74 -35.17 -27.79
N ALA A 75 -18.79 -36.01 -27.72
CA ALA A 75 -19.79 -35.95 -26.67
C ALA A 75 -19.21 -36.29 -25.29
N ASP A 76 -18.41 -37.37 -25.21
CA ASP A 76 -17.73 -37.80 -23.98
C ASP A 76 -16.75 -36.72 -23.47
N ALA A 77 -15.93 -36.16 -24.35
CA ALA A 77 -15.01 -35.07 -24.01
C ALA A 77 -15.74 -33.81 -23.52
N ALA A 78 -16.89 -33.47 -24.12
CA ALA A 78 -17.71 -32.33 -23.70
C ALA A 78 -18.41 -32.55 -22.34
N GLU A 79 -18.70 -33.81 -21.97
CA GLU A 79 -19.20 -34.14 -20.62
C GLU A 79 -18.09 -34.07 -19.56
N GLU A 80 -16.88 -34.53 -19.87
CA GLU A 80 -15.71 -34.40 -19.00
C GLU A 80 -15.34 -32.93 -18.75
N GLU A 81 -15.30 -32.10 -19.79
CA GLU A 81 -15.05 -30.65 -19.66
C GLU A 81 -16.14 -29.94 -18.83
N ALA A 82 -17.40 -30.35 -18.96
CA ALA A 82 -18.51 -29.78 -18.18
C ALA A 82 -18.41 -30.16 -16.69
N SER A 83 -17.94 -31.37 -16.38
CA SER A 83 -17.70 -31.84 -15.01
C SER A 83 -16.47 -31.19 -14.36
N ALA A 84 -15.43 -30.90 -15.16
CA ALA A 84 -14.22 -30.21 -14.71
C ALA A 84 -14.39 -28.69 -14.50
N ALA A 85 -15.46 -28.10 -15.05
CA ALA A 85 -15.74 -26.68 -14.88
C ALA A 85 -16.05 -26.35 -13.41
N ARG A 86 -15.17 -25.58 -12.75
CA ARG A 86 -15.34 -25.15 -11.36
C ARG A 86 -16.67 -24.41 -11.19
N SER A 87 -17.49 -24.89 -10.26
CA SER A 87 -18.79 -24.29 -9.99
C SER A 87 -18.63 -22.84 -9.48
N PRO A 88 -19.48 -21.90 -9.93
CA PRO A 88 -19.49 -20.55 -9.39
C PRO A 88 -19.94 -20.50 -7.91
N ALA A 89 -20.46 -21.61 -7.37
CA ALA A 89 -20.97 -21.71 -6.00
C ALA A 89 -19.92 -21.34 -4.95
N LEU A 90 -18.64 -21.65 -5.19
CA LEU A 90 -17.56 -21.26 -4.27
C LEU A 90 -17.41 -19.74 -4.21
N LEU A 91 -17.45 -19.03 -5.35
CA LEU A 91 -17.36 -17.58 -5.40
C LEU A 91 -18.61 -16.92 -4.78
N VAL A 92 -19.78 -17.49 -5.06
CA VAL A 92 -21.06 -17.03 -4.49
C VAL A 92 -21.09 -17.20 -2.97
N ALA A 93 -20.44 -18.23 -2.42
CA ALA A 93 -20.33 -18.43 -0.97
C ALA A 93 -19.23 -17.57 -0.32
N LEU A 94 -18.08 -17.40 -0.99
CA LEU A 94 -16.90 -16.77 -0.40
C LEU A 94 -17.04 -15.25 -0.29
N VAL A 95 -17.61 -14.58 -1.30
CA VAL A 95 -17.79 -13.11 -1.31
C VAL A 95 -18.63 -12.61 -0.12
N PRO A 96 -19.84 -13.12 0.16
CA PRO A 96 -20.61 -12.68 1.31
C PRO A 96 -19.94 -13.07 2.63
N LEU A 97 -19.21 -14.19 2.68
CA LEU A 97 -18.47 -14.60 3.88
C LEU A 97 -17.35 -13.61 4.22
N ILE A 98 -16.59 -13.14 3.22
CA ILE A 98 -15.57 -12.11 3.41
C ILE A 98 -16.20 -10.80 3.87
N ALA A 99 -17.30 -10.37 3.26
CA ALA A 99 -18.01 -9.15 3.65
C ALA A 99 -18.54 -9.23 5.10
N ALA A 100 -19.13 -10.37 5.48
CA ALA A 100 -19.61 -10.61 6.84
C ALA A 100 -18.46 -10.65 7.85
N GLY A 101 -17.33 -11.28 7.50
CA GLY A 101 -16.12 -11.30 8.33
C GLY A 101 -15.53 -9.90 8.54
N ALA A 102 -15.45 -9.09 7.48
CA ALA A 102 -15.00 -7.70 7.56
C ALA A 102 -15.94 -6.85 8.42
N ALA A 103 -17.26 -7.00 8.26
CA ALA A 103 -18.25 -6.32 9.08
C ALA A 103 -18.15 -6.74 10.55
N GLY A 104 -17.98 -8.04 10.83
CA GLY A 104 -17.76 -8.57 12.17
C GLY A 104 -16.51 -7.97 12.81
N LEU A 105 -15.37 -7.97 12.10
CA LEU A 105 -14.13 -7.35 12.58
C LEU A 105 -14.30 -5.85 12.86
N TYR A 106 -15.03 -5.13 12.01
CA TYR A 106 -15.33 -3.71 12.24
C TYR A 106 -16.20 -3.50 13.49
N LEU A 107 -17.19 -4.36 13.74
CA LEU A 107 -18.02 -4.26 14.94
C LEU A 107 -17.25 -4.63 16.22
N LEU A 108 -16.31 -5.58 16.14
CA LEU A 108 -15.48 -6.03 17.26
C LEU A 108 -14.34 -5.07 17.63
N ARG A 109 -13.69 -4.46 16.62
CA ARG A 109 -12.49 -3.63 16.82
C ARG A 109 -12.63 -2.17 16.41
N GLY A 110 -13.64 -1.85 15.62
CA GLY A 110 -13.89 -0.50 15.13
C GLY A 110 -14.68 0.33 16.12
N THR A 111 -14.97 1.56 15.71
CA THR A 111 -15.76 2.53 16.47
C THR A 111 -17.04 2.87 15.71
N PRO A 112 -18.04 1.96 15.67
CA PRO A 112 -19.25 2.13 14.87
C PRO A 112 -20.07 3.37 15.24
N GLY A 113 -19.94 3.84 16.49
CA GLY A 113 -20.59 5.06 16.97
C GLY A 113 -19.77 6.34 16.80
N MET A 114 -18.60 6.30 16.15
CA MET A 114 -17.80 7.50 15.95
C MET A 114 -18.59 8.49 15.08
N PRO A 115 -18.91 9.69 15.60
CA PRO A 115 -19.58 10.71 14.81
C PRO A 115 -18.74 11.04 13.59
N SER A 116 -19.38 11.29 12.45
CA SER A 116 -18.69 11.94 11.34
C SER A 116 -18.06 13.23 11.87
N ALA A 117 -16.82 13.53 11.48
CA ALA A 117 -16.20 14.84 11.73
C ALA A 117 -16.36 15.69 10.46
N PRO A 118 -17.42 16.53 10.34
CA PRO A 118 -17.60 17.45 9.23
C PRO A 118 -16.34 18.25 8.97
N TYR A 119 -16.16 18.67 7.72
CA TYR A 119 -15.03 19.51 7.34
C TYR A 119 -14.96 20.78 8.21
N ASP A 120 -16.10 21.42 8.46
CA ASP A 120 -16.17 22.67 9.24
C ASP A 120 -15.68 22.49 10.68
N MET A 121 -16.09 21.41 11.34
CA MET A 121 -15.61 21.10 12.70
C MET A 121 -14.09 20.85 12.74
N ARG A 122 -13.53 20.21 11.71
CA ARG A 122 -12.07 20.00 11.61
C ARG A 122 -11.34 21.30 11.31
N ALA A 123 -11.89 22.15 10.44
CA ALA A 123 -11.32 23.46 10.12
C ALA A 123 -11.32 24.39 11.35
N GLU A 124 -12.41 24.42 12.11
CA GLU A 124 -12.50 25.18 13.36
C GLU A 124 -11.54 24.66 14.45
N ALA A 125 -11.36 23.34 14.54
CA ALA A 125 -10.37 22.76 15.45
C ALA A 125 -8.95 23.18 15.07
N LEU A 126 -8.58 23.08 13.80
CA LEU A 126 -7.28 23.53 13.30
C LEU A 126 -7.04 25.03 13.51
N ALA A 127 -8.09 25.85 13.32
CA ALA A 127 -8.03 27.30 13.58
C ALA A 127 -7.81 27.60 15.06
N ARG A 128 -8.51 26.90 15.96
CA ARG A 128 -8.31 27.02 17.41
C ARG A 128 -6.89 26.60 17.82
N ASP A 129 -6.40 25.49 17.30
CA ASP A 129 -5.04 25.02 17.57
C ASP A 129 -4.00 26.04 17.09
N GLU A 130 -4.21 26.66 15.92
CA GLU A 130 -3.35 27.75 15.45
C GLU A 130 -3.35 28.95 16.38
N GLN A 131 -4.52 29.38 16.86
CA GLN A 131 -4.65 30.49 17.79
C GLN A 131 -3.90 30.21 19.11
N ILE A 132 -4.03 29.00 19.66
CA ILE A 132 -3.32 28.59 20.87
C ILE A 132 -1.80 28.68 20.68
N LEU A 133 -1.27 28.18 19.55
CA LEU A 133 0.16 28.25 19.26
C LEU A 133 0.61 29.69 18.98
N ALA A 134 -0.21 30.52 18.35
CA ALA A 134 0.08 31.95 18.17
C ALA A 134 0.21 32.67 19.52
N THR A 135 -0.75 32.47 20.43
CA THR A 135 -0.67 33.02 21.79
C THR A 135 0.55 32.49 22.55
N LEU A 136 0.90 31.21 22.39
CA LEU A 136 2.12 30.66 22.99
C LEU A 136 3.37 31.37 22.45
N ARG A 137 3.48 31.55 21.12
CA ARG A 137 4.61 32.27 20.49
C ARG A 137 4.75 33.69 21.02
N GLU A 138 3.64 34.43 21.13
CA GLU A 138 3.64 35.79 21.69
C GLU A 138 4.11 35.82 23.14
N ARG A 139 3.62 34.90 23.97
CA ARG A 139 4.07 34.79 25.37
C ARG A 139 5.56 34.49 25.46
N LEU A 140 6.07 33.56 24.66
CA LEU A 140 7.49 33.21 24.64
C LEU A 140 8.37 34.36 24.14
N ALA A 141 7.88 35.20 23.24
CA ALA A 141 8.59 36.39 22.78
C ALA A 141 8.78 37.45 23.87
N GLY A 142 7.90 37.46 24.88
CA GLY A 142 8.00 38.37 26.04
C GLY A 142 8.86 37.85 27.20
N LEU A 143 9.30 36.59 27.16
CA LEU A 143 10.16 36.02 28.19
C LEU A 143 11.63 36.33 27.90
N ASP A 144 12.47 36.32 28.94
CA ASP A 144 13.92 36.34 28.76
C ASP A 144 14.35 35.10 27.94
N PRO A 145 14.97 35.28 26.76
CA PRO A 145 15.40 34.18 25.90
C PRO A 145 16.36 33.21 26.59
N ARG A 146 17.09 33.64 27.62
CA ARG A 146 18.02 32.77 28.37
C ARG A 146 17.36 32.03 29.54
N SER A 147 16.08 32.29 29.82
CA SER A 147 15.36 31.61 30.89
C SER A 147 15.03 30.16 30.54
N GLU A 148 15.07 29.27 31.54
CA GLU A 148 14.67 27.87 31.37
C GLU A 148 13.19 27.75 30.99
N GLN A 149 12.34 28.68 31.45
CA GLN A 149 10.93 28.72 31.08
C GLN A 149 10.73 29.00 29.58
N ALA A 150 11.45 29.99 29.03
CA ALA A 150 11.42 30.26 27.60
C ALA A 150 11.91 29.03 26.81
N ARG A 151 13.02 28.42 27.26
CA ARG A 151 13.57 27.21 26.62
C ARG A 151 12.54 26.08 26.54
N GLN A 152 11.93 25.72 27.65
CA GLN A 152 10.91 24.65 27.70
C GLN A 152 9.72 24.96 26.80
N GLY A 153 9.27 26.23 26.80
CA GLY A 153 8.19 26.66 25.93
C GLY A 153 8.52 26.55 24.44
N TRP A 154 9.74 26.93 24.04
CA TRP A 154 10.21 26.78 22.66
C TRP A 154 10.34 25.31 22.24
N VAL A 155 10.77 24.42 23.15
CA VAL A 155 10.77 22.95 22.89
C VAL A 155 9.36 22.44 22.68
N LEU A 156 8.41 22.82 23.54
CA LEU A 156 7.00 22.42 23.42
C LEU A 156 6.38 22.91 22.11
N LEU A 157 6.64 24.17 21.76
CA LEU A 157 6.19 24.73 20.49
C LEU A 157 6.75 23.95 19.31
N GLY A 158 8.07 23.69 19.29
CA GLY A 158 8.68 22.95 18.18
C GLY A 158 8.14 21.53 18.03
N ASN A 159 7.86 20.85 19.14
CA ASN A 159 7.23 19.54 19.13
C ASN A 159 5.79 19.58 18.58
N ALA A 160 5.02 20.61 18.92
CA ALA A 160 3.68 20.83 18.39
C ALA A 160 3.70 21.15 16.88
N GLU A 161 4.66 21.95 16.42
CA GLU A 161 4.83 22.22 14.98
C GLU A 161 5.25 20.96 14.21
N ARG A 162 6.17 20.15 14.78
CA ARG A 162 6.57 18.86 14.19
C ARG A 162 5.38 17.93 14.02
N SER A 163 4.54 17.77 15.04
CA SER A 163 3.37 16.85 14.95
C SER A 163 2.34 17.29 13.92
N ARG A 164 2.33 18.58 13.57
CA ARG A 164 1.51 19.18 12.51
C ARG A 164 2.17 19.18 11.14
N GLY A 165 3.36 18.59 11.01
CA GLY A 165 4.12 18.53 9.75
C GLY A 165 4.75 19.85 9.32
N ARG A 166 4.84 20.84 10.22
CA ARG A 166 5.42 22.16 9.94
C ARG A 166 6.90 22.19 10.32
N ALA A 167 7.72 21.59 9.46
CA ALA A 167 9.16 21.44 9.70
C ALA A 167 9.86 22.79 9.99
N ASP A 168 9.69 23.80 9.15
CA ASP A 168 10.38 25.09 9.32
C ASP A 168 10.07 25.77 10.66
N ALA A 169 8.80 25.74 11.06
CA ALA A 169 8.36 26.30 12.35
C ALA A 169 8.93 25.49 13.53
N ALA A 170 9.02 24.17 13.40
CA ALA A 170 9.61 23.30 14.42
C ALA A 170 11.10 23.60 14.61
N ILE A 171 11.87 23.64 13.51
CA ILE A 171 13.31 23.97 13.54
C ILE A 171 13.54 25.36 14.11
N ALA A 172 12.75 26.36 13.70
CA ALA A 172 12.87 27.71 14.22
C ALA A 172 12.65 27.76 15.74
N ALA A 173 11.60 27.08 16.24
CA ALA A 173 11.32 27.01 17.67
C ALA A 173 12.44 26.29 18.45
N TRP A 174 12.89 25.13 17.99
CA TRP A 174 14.00 24.42 18.63
C TRP A 174 15.32 25.18 18.59
N THR A 175 15.58 25.93 17.52
CA THR A 175 16.77 26.80 17.45
C THR A 175 16.75 27.85 18.56
N ARG A 176 15.59 28.49 18.82
CA ARG A 176 15.42 29.42 19.96
C ARG A 176 15.61 28.74 21.31
N ALA A 177 15.19 27.48 21.45
CA ALA A 177 15.46 26.73 22.67
C ALA A 177 16.96 26.46 22.87
N ILE A 178 17.69 26.11 21.80
CA ILE A 178 19.13 25.85 21.86
C ILE A 178 19.94 27.13 22.20
N GLU A 179 19.47 28.31 21.79
CA GLU A 179 20.10 29.60 22.14
C GLU A 179 20.17 29.84 23.67
N ALA A 180 19.17 29.36 24.42
CA ALA A 180 19.15 29.46 25.88
C ALA A 180 20.18 28.53 26.52
N ARG A 181 20.21 27.28 26.05
CA ARG A 181 21.16 26.25 26.47
C ARG A 181 21.24 25.19 25.37
N PHE A 182 22.46 24.89 24.95
CA PHE A 182 22.71 23.85 23.96
C PHE A 182 22.31 22.47 24.50
N ASP A 183 21.76 21.64 23.61
CA ASP A 183 21.24 20.31 23.89
C ASP A 183 21.52 19.43 22.66
N ALA A 184 22.41 18.45 22.80
CA ALA A 184 22.78 17.55 21.72
C ALA A 184 21.59 16.75 21.16
N GLY A 185 20.63 16.40 22.02
CA GLY A 185 19.40 15.72 21.62
C GLY A 185 18.57 16.58 20.67
N LEU A 186 18.36 17.85 21.02
CA LEU A 186 17.61 18.79 20.20
C LEU A 186 18.36 19.17 18.92
N ALA A 187 19.69 19.25 18.97
CA ALA A 187 20.53 19.43 17.78
C ALA A 187 20.37 18.26 16.80
N GLY A 188 20.25 17.03 17.30
CA GLY A 188 19.95 15.85 16.49
C GLY A 188 18.56 15.91 15.87
N ASP A 189 17.54 16.37 16.60
CA ASP A 189 16.18 16.55 16.05
C ASP A 189 16.14 17.58 14.93
N ILE A 190 16.87 18.70 15.09
CA ILE A 190 17.01 19.71 14.03
C ILE A 190 17.74 19.12 12.83
N ALA A 191 18.87 18.43 13.04
CA ALA A 191 19.67 17.83 11.98
C ALA A 191 18.89 16.80 11.17
N GLU A 192 18.14 15.92 11.82
CA GLU A 192 17.28 14.93 11.17
C GLU A 192 16.22 15.62 10.30
N MET A 193 15.59 16.68 10.81
CA MET A 193 14.57 17.43 10.09
C MET A 193 15.14 18.24 8.91
N GLU A 194 16.36 18.79 9.04
CA GLU A 194 17.11 19.44 7.96
C GLU A 194 17.43 18.45 6.82
N ILE A 195 17.88 17.23 7.16
CA ILE A 195 18.16 16.18 6.15
C ILE A 195 16.88 15.71 5.48
N ALA A 196 15.80 15.48 6.24
CA ALA A 196 14.53 15.00 5.69
C ALA A 196 13.91 15.94 4.63
N ARG A 197 14.23 17.24 4.70
CA ARG A 197 13.82 18.24 3.69
C ARG A 197 14.85 18.49 2.58
N GLY A 198 15.90 17.68 2.53
CA GLY A 198 16.94 17.77 1.50
C GLY A 198 17.95 18.90 1.69
N ALA A 199 18.19 19.33 2.93
CA ALA A 199 19.18 20.35 3.28
C ALA A 199 20.28 19.81 4.23
N PRO A 200 21.02 18.74 3.85
CA PRO A 200 22.04 18.11 4.71
C PRO A 200 23.18 19.06 5.10
N GLU A 201 23.49 20.08 4.28
CA GLU A 201 24.49 21.10 4.57
C GLU A 201 24.14 21.94 5.82
N ARG A 202 22.85 22.16 6.06
CA ARG A 202 22.37 22.87 7.25
C ARG A 202 22.37 21.98 8.50
N ALA A 203 22.33 20.66 8.33
CA ALA A 203 22.43 19.69 9.42
C ALA A 203 23.86 19.55 9.96
N ALA A 204 24.87 19.71 9.10
CA ALA A 204 26.27 19.47 9.44
C ALA A 204 26.77 20.24 10.67
N GLY A 205 26.38 21.52 10.80
CA GLY A 205 26.75 22.35 11.95
C GLY A 205 26.16 21.85 13.27
N TRP A 206 24.89 21.42 13.25
CA TRP A 206 24.20 20.86 14.42
C TRP A 206 24.81 19.52 14.83
N ILE A 207 25.10 18.65 13.87
CA ILE A 207 25.73 17.35 14.10
C ILE A 207 27.12 17.52 14.70
N THR A 208 27.94 18.39 14.10
CA THR A 208 29.32 18.64 14.57
C THR A 208 29.33 19.15 16.00
N ARG A 209 28.45 20.11 16.32
CA ARG A 209 28.37 20.65 17.68
C ARG A 209 27.80 19.65 18.68
N GLY A 210 26.80 18.85 18.27
CA GLY A 210 26.25 17.79 19.11
C GLY A 210 27.30 16.71 19.44
N LEU A 211 28.07 16.28 18.45
CA LEU A 211 29.17 15.32 18.64
C LEU A 211 30.34 15.89 19.47
N ALA A 212 30.48 17.21 19.55
CA ALA A 212 31.45 17.82 20.45
C ALA A 212 31.03 17.73 21.93
N GLU A 213 29.72 17.66 22.21
CA GLU A 213 29.17 17.50 23.56
C GLU A 213 29.04 16.03 23.94
N ASP A 214 28.46 15.21 23.06
CA ASP A 214 28.38 13.76 23.20
C ASP A 214 29.00 13.07 21.97
N PRO A 215 30.33 12.80 22.00
CA PRO A 215 31.00 12.11 20.92
C PRO A 215 30.48 10.69 20.71
N GLY A 216 29.78 10.09 21.68
CA GLY A 216 29.30 8.72 21.68
C GLY A 216 27.91 8.53 21.08
N ASP A 217 27.14 9.60 20.86
CA ASP A 217 25.74 9.54 20.41
C ASP A 217 25.62 8.75 19.08
N PRO A 218 25.03 7.54 19.09
CA PRO A 218 24.89 6.70 17.90
C PRO A 218 24.05 7.36 16.81
N ARG A 219 23.04 8.16 17.18
CA ARG A 219 22.17 8.85 16.25
C ARG A 219 22.93 9.96 15.54
N LEU A 220 23.66 10.81 16.26
CA LEU A 220 24.43 11.89 15.64
C LEU A 220 25.55 11.35 14.72
N ARG A 221 26.23 10.27 15.13
CA ARG A 221 27.22 9.58 14.28
C ARG A 221 26.58 8.99 13.02
N PHE A 222 25.38 8.41 13.13
CA PHE A 222 24.63 7.93 11.98
C PHE A 222 24.28 9.07 11.02
N LEU A 223 23.75 10.18 11.53
CA LEU A 223 23.40 11.36 10.73
C LEU A 223 24.63 12.00 10.07
N ALA A 224 25.79 12.01 10.74
CA ALA A 224 27.05 12.47 10.13
C ALA A 224 27.39 11.66 8.87
N GLY A 225 27.32 10.33 8.94
CA GLY A 225 27.55 9.48 7.77
C GLY A 225 26.51 9.70 6.67
N LEU A 226 25.25 10.00 7.03
CA LEU A 226 24.20 10.31 6.06
C LEU A 226 24.51 11.59 5.29
N VAL A 227 24.93 12.65 5.99
CA VAL A 227 25.36 13.91 5.37
C VAL A 227 26.54 13.68 4.43
N GLU A 228 27.54 12.88 4.82
CA GLU A 228 28.69 12.54 3.97
C GLU A 228 28.27 11.78 2.71
N ALA A 229 27.35 10.81 2.83
CA ALA A 229 26.85 10.04 1.69
C ALA A 229 26.08 10.93 0.69
N GLU A 230 25.17 11.77 1.18
CA GLU A 230 24.39 12.70 0.34
C GLU A 230 25.25 13.80 -0.28
N SER A 231 26.36 14.17 0.38
CA SER A 231 27.33 15.12 -0.15
C SER A 231 28.32 14.52 -1.16
N GLY A 232 28.11 13.29 -1.62
CA GLY A 232 28.98 12.64 -2.60
C GLY A 232 30.32 12.14 -2.03
N ARG A 233 30.42 11.93 -0.72
CA ARG A 233 31.62 11.42 -0.02
C ARG A 233 31.35 10.02 0.59
N PRO A 234 31.04 8.99 -0.23
CA PRO A 234 30.65 7.67 0.26
C PRO A 234 31.75 6.96 1.04
N ALA A 235 33.04 7.24 0.75
CA ALA A 235 34.16 6.68 1.51
C ALA A 235 34.16 7.15 2.98
N ASN A 236 33.84 8.43 3.22
CA ASN A 236 33.74 8.99 4.57
C ASN A 236 32.52 8.42 5.30
N ALA A 237 31.37 8.32 4.62
CA ALA A 237 30.17 7.70 5.17
C ALA A 237 30.44 6.24 5.59
N ARG A 238 31.14 5.48 4.74
CA ARG A 238 31.54 4.09 5.01
C ARG A 238 32.41 4.01 6.26
N ALA A 239 33.43 4.87 6.38
CA ALA A 239 34.30 4.88 7.55
C ALA A 239 33.53 5.20 8.85
N LEU A 240 32.66 6.21 8.83
CA LEU A 240 31.84 6.60 9.99
C LEU A 240 30.89 5.48 10.43
N TRP A 241 30.17 4.88 9.49
CA TRP A 241 29.21 3.82 9.81
C TRP A 241 29.89 2.50 10.20
N GLN A 242 31.07 2.18 9.65
CA GLN A 242 31.87 1.02 10.09
C GLN A 242 32.38 1.22 11.51
N ALA A 243 32.91 2.40 11.85
CA ALA A 243 33.33 2.71 13.21
C ALA A 243 32.15 2.58 14.19
N LEU A 244 31.01 3.17 13.86
CA LEU A 244 29.80 3.06 14.68
C LEU A 244 29.33 1.61 14.83
N LEU A 245 29.39 0.80 13.77
CA LEU A 245 28.99 -0.61 13.82
C LEU A 245 29.94 -1.45 14.69
N ASN A 246 31.24 -1.16 14.65
CA ASN A 246 32.26 -1.84 15.48
C ASN A 246 32.10 -1.51 16.97
N GLU A 247 31.69 -0.28 17.29
CA GLU A 247 31.47 0.19 18.66
C GLU A 247 30.08 -0.15 19.21
N SER A 248 29.14 -0.58 18.35
CA SER A 248 27.76 -0.88 18.75
C SER A 248 27.62 -2.28 19.39
N PRO A 249 26.89 -2.42 20.52
CA PRO A 249 26.56 -3.72 21.11
C PRO A 249 25.89 -4.67 20.11
N PRO A 250 26.12 -6.01 20.16
CA PRO A 250 25.58 -6.95 19.17
C PRO A 250 24.06 -6.94 19.01
N ASP A 251 23.33 -6.58 20.07
CA ASP A 251 21.86 -6.51 20.15
C ASP A 251 21.30 -5.11 19.87
N ALA A 252 22.15 -4.14 19.52
CA ALA A 252 21.71 -2.78 19.27
C ALA A 252 20.72 -2.70 18.08
N PRO A 253 19.53 -2.09 18.27
CA PRO A 253 18.44 -2.15 17.29
C PRO A 253 18.77 -1.45 15.95
N TRP A 254 19.76 -0.55 15.94
CA TRP A 254 20.18 0.19 14.75
C TRP A 254 21.22 -0.55 13.87
N ARG A 255 21.78 -1.68 14.30
CA ARG A 255 22.81 -2.41 13.54
C ARG A 255 22.35 -2.83 12.15
N GLY A 256 21.16 -3.42 12.06
CA GLY A 256 20.59 -3.84 10.77
C GLY A 256 20.25 -2.66 9.84
N LEU A 257 20.06 -1.45 10.36
CA LEU A 257 19.96 -0.25 9.54
C LEU A 257 21.33 0.16 8.97
N LEU A 258 22.37 0.17 9.81
CA LEU A 258 23.74 0.50 9.40
C LEU A 258 24.28 -0.44 8.32
N GLU A 259 24.10 -1.75 8.49
CA GLU A 259 24.57 -2.75 7.53
C GLU A 259 23.92 -2.59 6.15
N ARG A 260 22.61 -2.31 6.13
CA ARG A 260 21.88 -2.00 4.89
C ARG A 260 22.39 -0.73 4.23
N ARG A 261 22.65 0.32 5.01
CA ARG A 261 23.20 1.58 4.50
C ARG A 261 24.61 1.40 3.93
N LEU A 262 25.47 0.63 4.61
CA LEU A 262 26.82 0.31 4.14
C LEU A 262 26.81 -0.46 2.82
N THR A 263 25.91 -1.44 2.68
CA THR A 263 25.77 -2.24 1.45
C THR A 263 25.22 -1.41 0.29
N GLY A 264 24.40 -0.39 0.58
CA GLY A 264 23.79 0.49 -0.41
C GLY A 264 24.65 1.67 -0.85
N LEU A 265 25.86 1.84 -0.29
CA LEU A 265 26.79 2.86 -0.76
C LEU A 265 27.38 2.45 -2.13
N PRO A 266 27.64 3.42 -3.03
CA PRO A 266 28.34 3.16 -4.28
C PRO A 266 29.80 2.72 -4.10
#